data_AF-A0A8B9UQG3-F1
#
_entry.id   AF-A0A8B9UQG3-F1
#
_cell.length_a   1.000
_cell.length_b   1.000
_cell.length_c   1.000
_cell.angle_alpha   90.00
_cell.angle_beta   90.00
_cell.angle_gamma   90.00
#
_symmetry.space_group_name_H-M   'P 1'
#
loop_
_entity.id
_entity.type
_entity.pdbx_description
1 polymer ?
#
loop_
_entity_poly.entity_id
_entity_poly.type
_entity_poly.pdbx_seq_one_letter_code
_entity_poly.pdbx_strand_id
1 'polypeptide(L)'
;MAQDTTVPTLDFKYWLDKAVEWGQGTTLETQKDVCLHLPQLQEFLQQTYETLKHMNSIVAIQQFPLIGQLLGRLCWNPFVIGYDESQKTLMWCLCCLYSSEPQNPVELKANSWIRSLLCHLLSSSKWESNEAETSTFISALGYTSADYYCHLVENIVSSLVTELRGNQFNGLTVQGSVPASRVNAVSLFCLPLITLPDITPLLETLLLYHGGSSKEILSSQFLGAVNDAFLKKKISLSESAVLSLWLRHLPSLENATLHVLDQLVSIQMNSLEEVASVIKDSFLPQAASHPAIFRIVNEIFKNALLETDGTPEVMTIIQVFTQLFVQVLQNENKQHKFPLKAYFPHHYQPLVVALLRRPFESPATCWSRHLTHISNMVKALVEDTNISSSDLLEVWFLVACFGEWLDIAAEQLLKAAVEPDALLWLLAFYYCPQTKNLQRIQTMAEARAVYNHLMMLFNATTLSVRDLQAVVNSITDTEQCYSQHLTTHLLTNFLLFSSGGHMIAQEFISHITETTDKSKEVRSLLIRTAYRINQNGEENQKTVRLVNELLQKLNV
;
A
#
# COMPACT_ATOMS: atom_id res chain seq x y z
N MET A 1 41.63 -6.18 30.24
CA MET A 1 41.25 -7.37 31.01
C MET A 1 39.80 -7.66 30.65
N ALA A 2 39.58 -8.72 29.89
CA ALA A 2 38.24 -9.18 29.52
C ALA A 2 37.57 -9.72 30.79
N GLN A 3 36.45 -9.12 31.20
CA GLN A 3 35.56 -9.74 32.18
C GLN A 3 34.67 -10.71 31.40
N ASP A 4 34.98 -12.00 31.53
CA ASP A 4 34.09 -13.10 31.19
C ASP A 4 32.72 -12.84 31.83
N THR A 5 31.75 -12.49 30.99
CA THR A 5 30.35 -12.46 31.38
C THR A 5 29.91 -13.92 31.42
N THR A 6 30.05 -14.52 32.60
CA THR A 6 29.60 -15.89 32.86
C THR A 6 28.09 -15.94 32.61
N VAL A 7 27.71 -16.64 31.54
CA VAL A 7 26.30 -16.95 31.24
C VAL A 7 25.73 -17.66 32.48
N PRO A 8 24.62 -17.20 33.07
CA PRO A 8 24.01 -17.89 34.20
C PRO A 8 23.75 -19.34 33.81
N THR A 9 24.23 -20.29 34.60
CA THR A 9 24.00 -21.72 34.39
C THR A 9 22.52 -22.03 34.63
N LEU A 10 21.72 -21.90 33.57
CA LEU A 10 20.31 -22.25 33.55
C LEU A 10 20.15 -23.77 33.65
N ASP A 11 19.63 -24.27 34.77
CA ASP A 11 19.39 -25.70 34.98
C ASP A 11 18.05 -26.15 34.38
N PHE A 12 18.03 -26.28 33.05
CA PHE A 12 16.86 -26.77 32.32
C PHE A 12 16.45 -28.20 32.72
N LYS A 13 17.39 -29.01 33.22
CA LYS A 13 17.12 -30.40 33.59
C LYS A 13 16.31 -30.48 34.88
N TYR A 14 16.74 -29.75 35.92
CA TYR A 14 16.01 -29.65 37.18
C TYR A 14 14.56 -29.19 36.98
N TRP A 15 14.36 -28.11 36.21
CA TRP A 15 13.02 -27.58 35.97
C TRP A 15 12.16 -28.49 35.09
N LEU A 16 12.77 -29.22 34.15
CA LEU A 16 12.05 -30.21 33.36
C LEU A 16 11.58 -31.39 34.22
N ASP A 17 12.44 -31.90 35.10
CA ASP A 17 12.10 -32.96 36.03
C ASP A 17 10.95 -32.50 36.97
N LYS A 18 11.02 -31.26 37.48
CA LYS A 18 9.92 -30.65 38.25
C LYS A 18 8.62 -30.49 37.46
N ALA A 19 8.69 -30.00 36.23
CA ALA A 19 7.50 -29.88 35.37
C ALA A 19 6.88 -31.24 35.00
N VAL A 20 7.70 -32.31 34.96
CA VAL A 20 7.22 -33.69 34.81
C VAL A 20 6.53 -34.17 36.08
N GLU A 21 7.11 -33.93 37.26
CA GLU A 21 6.52 -34.29 38.56
C GLU A 21 5.17 -33.60 38.80
N TRP A 22 5.05 -32.32 38.47
CA TRP A 22 3.80 -31.58 38.64
C TRP A 22 2.69 -32.07 37.72
N GLY A 23 3.05 -32.58 36.54
CA GLY A 23 2.11 -33.10 35.55
C GLY A 23 1.00 -32.11 35.18
N GLN A 24 -0.12 -32.66 34.68
CA GLN A 24 -1.36 -31.91 34.42
C GLN A 24 -2.42 -32.11 35.54
N GLY A 25 -2.17 -32.99 36.51
CA GLY A 25 -3.15 -33.39 37.53
C GLY A 25 -3.17 -32.48 38.77
N THR A 26 -4.37 -32.14 39.23
CA THR A 26 -4.61 -31.19 40.34
C THR A 26 -4.67 -31.85 41.72
N THR A 27 -3.60 -32.54 42.15
CA THR A 27 -3.55 -33.03 43.54
C THR A 27 -3.16 -31.91 44.51
N LEU A 28 -3.63 -31.97 45.75
CA LEU A 28 -3.29 -30.96 46.77
C LEU A 28 -1.78 -30.90 47.07
N GLU A 29 -1.09 -32.03 46.91
CA GLU A 29 0.35 -32.16 47.11
C GLU A 29 1.13 -31.48 45.98
N THR A 30 0.72 -31.69 44.71
CA THR A 30 1.32 -31.00 43.56
C THR A 30 1.07 -29.50 43.61
N GLN A 31 -0.12 -29.05 44.03
CA GLN A 31 -0.41 -27.63 44.20
C GLN A 31 0.52 -26.97 45.22
N LYS A 32 0.73 -27.59 46.39
CA LYS A 32 1.62 -27.05 47.42
C LYS A 32 3.06 -26.98 46.95
N ASP A 33 3.52 -27.99 46.22
CA ASP A 33 4.88 -28.03 45.68
C ASP A 33 5.08 -26.93 44.62
N VAL A 34 4.11 -26.73 43.72
CA VAL A 34 4.16 -25.65 42.72
C VAL A 34 4.22 -24.29 43.42
N CYS A 35 3.35 -24.02 44.39
CA CYS A 35 3.34 -22.74 45.11
C CYS A 35 4.66 -22.47 45.86
N LEU A 36 5.31 -23.52 46.38
CA LEU A 36 6.60 -23.39 47.08
C LEU A 36 7.74 -23.02 46.14
N HIS A 37 7.75 -23.56 44.91
CA HIS A 37 8.80 -23.34 43.92
C HIS A 37 8.52 -22.17 42.97
N LEU A 38 7.30 -21.61 42.98
CA LEU A 38 6.87 -20.56 42.04
C LEU A 38 7.79 -19.32 41.99
N PRO A 39 8.28 -18.76 43.11
CA PRO A 39 9.18 -17.60 43.05
C PRO A 39 10.52 -17.92 42.38
N GLN A 40 11.07 -19.10 42.63
CA GLN A 40 12.32 -19.57 42.01
C GLN A 40 12.12 -19.86 40.52
N LEU A 41 10.95 -20.40 40.16
CA LEU A 41 10.58 -20.61 38.76
C LEU A 41 10.47 -19.28 38.01
N GLN A 42 9.90 -18.24 38.62
CA GLN A 42 9.80 -16.91 38.02
C GLN A 42 11.17 -16.30 37.73
N GLU A 43 12.10 -16.39 38.68
CA GLU A 43 13.46 -15.90 38.49
C GLU A 43 14.15 -16.67 37.35
N PHE A 44 14.01 -18.00 37.33
CA PHE A 44 14.54 -18.84 36.25
C PHE A 44 13.95 -18.48 34.88
N LEU A 45 12.63 -18.33 34.78
CA LEU A 45 11.95 -17.96 33.53
C LEU A 45 12.39 -16.56 33.08
N GLN A 46 12.57 -15.62 34.02
CA GLN A 46 13.05 -14.28 33.70
C GLN A 46 14.48 -14.31 33.17
N GLN A 47 15.39 -15.05 33.81
CA GLN A 47 16.76 -15.23 33.33
C GLN A 47 16.79 -15.93 31.95
N THR A 48 15.90 -16.90 31.75
CA THR A 48 15.73 -17.59 30.47
C THR A 48 15.30 -16.61 29.38
N TYR A 49 14.26 -15.81 29.62
CA TYR A 49 13.83 -14.75 28.70
C TYR A 49 14.94 -13.74 28.39
N GLU A 50 15.64 -13.24 29.42
CA GLU A 50 16.74 -12.28 29.27
C GLU A 50 17.89 -12.82 28.41
N THR A 51 18.09 -14.14 28.43
CA THR A 51 19.05 -14.84 27.58
C THR A 51 18.53 -14.98 26.14
N LEU A 52 17.26 -15.39 25.98
CA LEU A 52 16.67 -15.68 24.67
C LEU A 52 16.42 -14.44 23.82
N LYS A 53 16.09 -13.29 24.42
CA LYS A 53 15.75 -12.07 23.66
C LYS A 53 16.89 -11.54 22.78
N HIS A 54 18.11 -12.02 22.99
CA HIS A 54 19.30 -11.66 22.22
C HIS A 54 19.75 -12.76 21.24
N MET A 55 19.00 -13.86 21.13
CA MET A 55 19.33 -15.03 20.32
C MET A 55 18.26 -15.27 19.25
N ASN A 56 18.64 -15.88 18.13
CA ASN A 56 17.66 -16.40 17.17
C ASN A 56 17.20 -17.80 17.61
N SER A 57 16.04 -18.24 17.09
CA SER A 57 15.40 -19.51 17.49
C SER A 57 16.29 -20.75 17.28
N ILE A 58 17.08 -20.78 16.21
CA ILE A 58 18.00 -21.90 15.89
C ILE A 58 19.11 -22.01 16.95
N VAL A 59 19.76 -20.89 17.27
CA VAL A 59 20.84 -20.82 18.27
C VAL A 59 20.30 -21.15 19.65
N ALA A 60 19.10 -20.65 20.00
CA ALA A 60 18.45 -20.96 21.26
C ALA A 60 18.20 -22.47 21.44
N ILE A 61 17.70 -23.16 20.40
CA ILE A 61 17.45 -24.61 20.45
C ILE A 61 18.75 -25.42 20.53
N GLN A 62 19.81 -24.99 19.83
CA GLN A 62 21.12 -25.64 19.90
C GLN A 62 21.75 -25.49 21.29
N GLN A 63 21.63 -24.32 21.89
CA GLN A 63 22.19 -24.02 23.21
C GLN A 63 21.37 -24.64 24.34
N PHE A 64 20.04 -24.71 24.18
CA PHE A 64 19.12 -25.26 25.18
C PHE A 64 18.17 -26.30 24.58
N PRO A 65 18.63 -27.54 24.30
CA PRO A 65 17.83 -28.54 23.61
C PRO A 65 16.51 -28.94 24.31
N LEU A 66 16.44 -28.73 25.63
CA LEU A 66 15.27 -29.08 26.46
C LEU A 66 14.23 -27.97 26.55
N ILE A 67 14.52 -26.77 26.02
CA ILE A 67 13.69 -25.58 26.23
C ILE A 67 12.24 -25.76 25.76
N GLY A 68 12.04 -26.34 24.57
CA GLY A 68 10.70 -26.57 24.03
C GLY A 68 9.88 -27.54 24.88
N GLN A 69 10.51 -28.60 25.41
CA GLN A 69 9.83 -29.56 26.27
C GLN A 69 9.43 -28.94 27.61
N LEU A 70 10.32 -28.14 28.21
CA LEU A 70 10.06 -27.46 29.47
C LEU A 70 8.94 -26.43 29.33
N LEU A 71 9.07 -25.49 28.39
CA LEU A 71 8.07 -24.45 28.18
C LEU A 71 6.71 -25.05 27.83
N GLY A 72 6.69 -26.07 26.96
CA GLY A 72 5.47 -26.79 26.63
C GLY A 72 4.75 -27.32 27.87
N ARG A 73 5.45 -28.02 28.78
CA ARG A 73 4.85 -28.59 29.99
C ARG A 73 4.35 -27.51 30.96
N LEU A 74 5.11 -26.43 31.16
CA LEU A 74 4.71 -25.34 32.04
C LEU A 74 3.45 -24.61 31.55
N CYS A 75 3.29 -24.47 30.24
CA CYS A 75 2.11 -23.83 29.65
C CYS A 75 0.80 -24.61 29.91
N TRP A 76 0.88 -25.91 30.20
CA TRP A 76 -0.28 -26.75 30.52
C TRP A 76 -0.52 -26.93 32.02
N ASN A 77 0.27 -26.28 32.89
CA ASN A 77 0.11 -26.40 34.33
C ASN A 77 -0.76 -25.24 34.88
N PRO A 78 -1.98 -25.51 35.40
CA PRO A 78 -2.94 -24.48 35.81
C PRO A 78 -2.41 -23.60 36.95
N PHE A 79 -1.56 -24.13 37.83
CA PHE A 79 -1.02 -23.39 38.98
C PHE A 79 0.15 -22.49 38.59
N VAL A 80 0.85 -22.81 37.49
CA VAL A 80 1.90 -21.96 36.93
C VAL A 80 1.29 -20.82 36.11
N ILE A 81 0.33 -21.13 35.23
CA ILE A 81 -0.33 -20.12 34.38
C ILE A 81 -1.33 -19.25 35.14
N GLY A 82 -1.86 -19.73 36.28
CA GLY A 82 -2.77 -18.95 37.12
C GLY A 82 -2.10 -17.78 37.85
N TYR A 83 -0.79 -17.64 37.75
CA TYR A 83 -0.06 -16.47 38.23
C TYR A 83 0.39 -15.59 37.06
N ASP A 84 -0.17 -14.38 36.98
CA ASP A 84 -0.03 -13.46 35.86
C ASP A 84 1.42 -13.25 35.39
N GLU A 85 2.38 -13.09 36.31
CA GLU A 85 3.78 -12.85 35.92
C GLU A 85 4.45 -14.10 35.33
N SER A 86 4.14 -15.29 35.86
CA SER A 86 4.67 -16.55 35.33
C SER A 86 4.11 -16.81 33.93
N GLN A 87 2.81 -16.56 33.73
CA GLN A 87 2.16 -16.64 32.43
C GLN A 87 2.80 -15.68 31.42
N LYS A 88 2.97 -14.40 31.79
CA LYS A 88 3.61 -13.38 30.93
C LYS A 88 5.03 -13.78 30.54
N THR A 89 5.86 -14.25 31.49
CA THR A 89 7.24 -14.63 31.18
C THR A 89 7.31 -15.89 30.31
N LEU A 90 6.44 -16.88 30.52
CA LEU A 90 6.32 -18.06 29.64
C LEU A 90 5.97 -17.65 28.20
N MET A 91 5.01 -16.74 28.06
CA MET A 91 4.63 -16.18 26.77
C MET A 91 5.80 -15.47 26.09
N TRP A 92 6.57 -14.66 26.82
CA TRP A 92 7.75 -14.00 26.28
C TRP A 92 8.83 -14.99 25.82
N CYS A 93 9.11 -16.03 26.62
CA CYS A 93 10.03 -17.09 26.22
C CYS A 93 9.58 -17.81 24.94
N LEU A 94 8.29 -18.10 24.81
CA LEU A 94 7.71 -18.70 23.60
C LEU A 94 7.84 -17.80 22.38
N CYS A 95 7.59 -16.49 22.53
CA CYS A 95 7.75 -15.52 21.44
C CYS A 95 9.22 -15.40 20.99
N CYS A 96 10.20 -15.49 21.90
CA CYS A 96 11.62 -15.52 21.50
C CYS A 96 12.01 -16.73 20.66
N LEU A 97 11.26 -17.84 20.74
CA LEU A 97 11.50 -19.03 19.94
C LEU A 97 10.76 -19.00 18.59
N TYR A 98 9.88 -18.02 18.36
CA TYR A 98 9.13 -17.89 17.12
C TYR A 98 10.02 -17.30 16.01
N SER A 99 10.04 -17.95 14.84
CA SER A 99 10.76 -17.43 13.67
C SER A 99 9.84 -16.54 12.81
N SER A 100 10.19 -15.27 12.59
CA SER A 100 9.42 -14.39 11.71
C SER A 100 9.50 -14.82 10.24
N GLU A 101 10.61 -15.45 9.83
CA GLU A 101 10.89 -15.90 8.47
C GLU A 101 11.36 -17.36 8.47
N PRO A 102 10.43 -18.33 8.64
CA PRO A 102 10.78 -19.73 8.74
C PRO A 102 11.37 -20.26 7.43
N GLN A 103 12.59 -20.78 7.47
CA GLN A 103 13.32 -21.22 6.26
C GLN A 103 13.13 -22.71 5.93
N ASN A 104 12.56 -23.48 6.86
CA ASN A 104 12.41 -24.93 6.70
C ASN A 104 11.09 -25.46 7.31
N PRO A 105 10.66 -26.68 6.93
CA PRO A 105 9.43 -27.28 7.45
C PRO A 105 9.40 -27.51 8.97
N VAL A 106 10.57 -27.65 9.60
CA VAL A 106 10.69 -27.85 11.05
C VAL A 106 10.37 -26.56 11.79
N GLU A 107 10.88 -25.42 11.32
CA GLU A 107 10.56 -24.09 11.85
C GLU A 107 9.09 -23.73 11.65
N LEU A 108 8.49 -24.09 10.50
CA LEU A 108 7.05 -23.93 10.29
C LEU A 108 6.23 -24.72 11.31
N LYS A 109 6.61 -25.97 11.59
CA LYS A 109 5.94 -26.82 12.60
C LYS A 109 6.16 -26.29 14.01
N ALA A 110 7.37 -25.81 14.32
CA ALA A 110 7.69 -25.18 15.61
C ALA A 110 6.87 -23.90 15.82
N ASN A 111 6.79 -23.02 14.81
CA ASN A 111 5.95 -21.82 14.84
C ASN A 111 4.47 -22.15 15.03
N SER A 112 3.96 -23.19 14.37
CA SER A 112 2.58 -23.67 14.56
C SER A 112 2.36 -24.15 16.00
N TRP A 113 3.32 -24.88 16.58
CA TRP A 113 3.26 -25.35 17.96
C TRP A 113 3.35 -24.20 18.98
N ILE A 114 4.28 -23.25 18.78
CA ILE A 114 4.41 -22.04 19.61
C ILE A 114 3.12 -21.23 19.56
N ARG A 115 2.56 -21.03 18.36
CA ARG A 115 1.29 -20.34 18.19
C ARG A 115 0.16 -21.06 18.91
N SER A 116 0.11 -22.39 18.87
CA SER A 116 -0.86 -23.19 19.64
C SER A 116 -0.73 -22.99 21.14
N LEU A 117 0.50 -22.96 21.68
CA LEU A 117 0.72 -22.73 23.11
C LEU A 117 0.38 -21.29 23.50
N LEU A 118 0.75 -20.30 22.69
CA LEU A 118 0.39 -18.91 22.94
C LEU A 118 -1.11 -18.70 22.85
N CYS A 119 -1.79 -19.34 21.89
CA CYS A 119 -3.24 -19.37 21.82
C CYS A 119 -3.86 -20.08 23.04
N HIS A 120 -3.23 -21.12 23.60
CA HIS A 120 -3.69 -21.74 24.86
C HIS A 120 -3.52 -20.81 26.07
N LEU A 121 -2.41 -20.07 26.11
CA LEU A 121 -2.15 -19.08 27.16
C LEU A 121 -3.03 -17.83 27.03
N LEU A 122 -3.49 -17.51 25.82
CA LEU A 122 -4.35 -16.37 25.51
C LEU A 122 -5.83 -16.77 25.53
N SER A 123 -6.27 -17.57 24.57
CA SER A 123 -7.66 -17.72 24.13
C SER A 123 -8.31 -19.09 24.38
N SER A 124 -9.64 -19.04 24.45
CA SER A 124 -10.67 -20.08 24.68
C SER A 124 -10.95 -21.10 23.56
N SER A 125 -10.09 -21.30 22.57
CA SER A 125 -10.48 -22.13 21.42
C SER A 125 -10.36 -23.63 21.71
N LYS A 126 -11.47 -24.35 21.52
CA LYS A 126 -11.58 -25.81 21.37
C LYS A 126 -10.43 -26.40 20.54
N TRP A 127 -9.36 -26.82 21.20
CA TRP A 127 -8.49 -27.86 20.70
C TRP A 127 -8.46 -28.94 21.77
N GLU A 128 -9.05 -30.08 21.41
CA GLU A 128 -9.31 -31.22 22.27
C GLU A 128 -8.03 -31.74 22.92
N SER A 129 -7.82 -31.42 24.19
CA SER A 129 -7.20 -32.36 25.13
C SER A 129 -7.59 -32.01 26.56
N ASN A 130 -8.50 -32.82 27.11
CA ASN A 130 -8.94 -32.92 28.50
C ASN A 130 -9.59 -31.68 29.14
N GLU A 131 -10.83 -31.38 28.73
CA GLU A 131 -11.74 -30.42 29.37
C GLU A 131 -12.20 -30.80 30.79
N ALA A 132 -11.97 -32.05 31.24
CA ALA A 132 -12.64 -32.58 32.43
C ALA A 132 -12.22 -31.89 33.74
N GLU A 133 -10.93 -31.63 33.97
CA GLU A 133 -10.46 -31.13 35.28
C GLU A 133 -10.54 -29.60 35.39
N THR A 134 -10.17 -28.87 34.33
CA THR A 134 -10.26 -27.41 34.26
C THR A 134 -11.72 -26.91 34.33
N SER A 135 -12.67 -27.71 33.85
CA SER A 135 -14.11 -27.37 33.91
C SER A 135 -14.66 -27.27 35.34
N THR A 136 -14.12 -28.02 36.29
CA THR A 136 -14.63 -28.06 37.68
C THR A 136 -14.31 -26.77 38.45
N PHE A 137 -13.12 -26.22 38.24
CA PHE A 137 -12.71 -24.95 38.84
C PHE A 137 -13.42 -23.75 38.20
N ILE A 138 -13.51 -23.73 36.87
CA ILE A 138 -14.15 -22.63 36.12
C ILE A 138 -15.67 -22.60 36.37
N SER A 139 -16.32 -23.77 36.46
CA SER A 139 -17.74 -23.87 36.81
C SER A 139 -18.04 -23.46 38.26
N ALA A 140 -17.12 -23.70 39.21
CA ALA A 140 -17.26 -23.21 40.58
C ALA A 140 -17.22 -21.67 40.70
N LEU A 141 -16.63 -20.99 39.72
CA LEU A 141 -16.61 -19.52 39.59
C LEU A 141 -17.79 -18.96 38.78
N GLY A 142 -18.69 -19.82 38.28
CA GLY A 142 -19.89 -19.41 37.53
C GLY A 142 -19.67 -19.10 36.05
N TYR A 143 -18.48 -19.41 35.49
CA TYR A 143 -18.16 -19.22 34.08
C TYR A 143 -18.18 -20.55 33.32
N THR A 144 -18.34 -20.50 31.99
CA THR A 144 -17.97 -21.63 31.13
C THR A 144 -16.48 -21.54 30.77
N SER A 145 -15.83 -22.67 30.47
CA SER A 145 -14.41 -22.70 30.08
C SER A 145 -14.12 -21.74 28.91
N ALA A 146 -15.04 -21.62 27.95
CA ALA A 146 -14.89 -20.70 26.83
C ALA A 146 -14.96 -19.22 27.26
N ASP A 147 -15.88 -18.87 28.16
CA ASP A 147 -16.10 -17.48 28.59
C ASP A 147 -14.94 -16.95 29.46
N TYR A 148 -14.35 -17.81 30.30
CA TYR A 148 -13.25 -17.44 31.19
C TYR A 148 -12.01 -16.96 30.42
N TYR A 149 -11.59 -17.72 29.39
CA TYR A 149 -10.39 -17.38 28.62
C TYR A 149 -10.64 -16.20 27.68
N CYS A 150 -11.83 -16.04 27.09
CA CYS A 150 -12.18 -14.84 26.32
C CYS A 150 -12.05 -13.58 27.18
N HIS A 151 -12.64 -13.58 28.38
CA HIS A 151 -12.53 -12.46 29.31
C HIS A 151 -11.10 -12.24 29.81
N LEU A 152 -10.29 -13.30 29.94
CA LEU A 152 -8.88 -13.16 30.28
C LEU A 152 -8.08 -12.47 29.17
N VAL A 153 -8.27 -12.82 27.89
CA VAL A 153 -7.64 -12.08 26.77
C VAL A 153 -8.07 -10.63 26.77
N GLU A 154 -9.38 -10.38 26.86
CA GLU A 154 -9.93 -9.02 26.88
C GLU A 154 -9.32 -8.21 28.03
N ASN A 155 -9.19 -8.81 29.22
CA ASN A 155 -8.57 -8.17 30.38
C ASN A 155 -7.07 -7.92 30.19
N ILE A 156 -6.32 -8.87 29.64
CA ILE A 156 -4.88 -8.71 29.38
C ILE A 156 -4.67 -7.63 28.32
N VAL A 157 -5.39 -7.69 27.19
CA VAL A 157 -5.34 -6.70 26.12
C VAL A 157 -5.75 -5.33 26.64
N SER A 158 -6.86 -5.23 27.36
CA SER A 158 -7.33 -3.98 27.97
C SER A 158 -6.33 -3.43 28.97
N SER A 159 -5.72 -4.27 29.80
CA SER A 159 -4.68 -3.88 30.75
C SER A 159 -3.44 -3.35 30.03
N LEU A 160 -2.94 -4.05 29.00
CA LEU A 160 -1.78 -3.61 28.22
C LEU A 160 -2.07 -2.33 27.44
N VAL A 161 -3.26 -2.21 26.85
CA VAL A 161 -3.72 -0.99 26.19
C VAL A 161 -3.79 0.17 27.17
N THR A 162 -4.36 -0.05 28.36
CA THR A 162 -4.46 0.96 29.42
C THR A 162 -3.08 1.39 29.91
N GLU A 163 -2.17 0.43 30.08
CA GLU A 163 -0.78 0.67 30.46
C GLU A 163 -0.06 1.52 29.41
N LEU A 164 -0.15 1.15 28.13
CA LEU A 164 0.48 1.87 27.01
C LEU A 164 -0.13 3.26 26.80
N ARG A 165 -1.43 3.43 27.06
CA ARG A 165 -2.14 4.72 26.99
C ARG A 165 -1.94 5.59 28.22
N GLY A 166 -1.23 5.11 29.26
CA GLY A 166 -1.17 5.64 30.62
C GLY A 166 -1.56 7.11 30.80
N ASN A 167 -2.62 7.38 31.59
CA ASN A 167 -3.11 8.72 31.97
C ASN A 167 -2.96 9.83 30.90
N GLN A 168 -3.26 9.54 29.64
CA GLN A 168 -3.41 10.58 28.61
C GLN A 168 -4.76 11.29 28.77
N PHE A 169 -4.95 12.00 29.88
CA PHE A 169 -5.99 13.02 30.02
C PHE A 169 -5.33 14.40 30.02
N ASN A 170 -5.67 15.22 29.02
CA ASN A 170 -5.44 16.67 28.96
C ASN A 170 -3.98 17.17 28.85
N GLY A 171 -3.15 16.58 27.97
CA GLY A 171 -1.96 17.26 27.43
C GLY A 171 -0.86 17.66 28.44
N LEU A 172 -0.98 17.24 29.70
CA LEU A 172 0.01 17.43 30.75
C LEU A 172 0.42 16.05 31.27
N THR A 173 1.54 15.54 30.74
CA THR A 173 2.14 14.28 31.17
C THR A 173 2.60 14.37 32.62
N VAL A 174 1.84 13.78 33.54
CA VAL A 174 2.31 13.50 34.92
C VAL A 174 2.73 12.03 35.01
N GLN A 175 4.05 11.84 34.96
CA GLN A 175 4.86 10.70 35.41
C GLN A 175 4.49 9.26 35.02
N GLY A 176 5.35 8.68 34.17
CA GLY A 176 5.54 7.23 33.98
C GLY A 176 5.40 6.77 32.54
N SER A 177 6.19 7.28 31.58
CA SER A 177 6.21 6.69 30.24
C SER A 177 6.69 5.24 30.32
N VAL A 178 5.99 4.32 29.65
CA VAL A 178 6.38 2.91 29.61
C VAL A 178 7.79 2.83 29.02
N PRO A 179 8.75 2.15 29.68
CA PRO A 179 10.12 2.04 29.19
C PRO A 179 10.15 1.51 27.77
N ALA A 180 11.00 2.08 26.92
CA ALA A 180 11.13 1.69 25.52
C ALA A 180 11.43 0.18 25.35
N SER A 181 12.22 -0.41 26.26
CA SER A 181 12.48 -1.85 26.29
C SER A 181 11.23 -2.70 26.52
N ARG A 182 10.30 -2.23 27.34
CA ARG A 182 9.03 -2.92 27.62
C ARG A 182 8.09 -2.83 26.42
N VAL A 183 7.99 -1.67 25.78
CA VAL A 183 7.19 -1.51 24.55
C VAL A 183 7.76 -2.35 23.42
N ASN A 184 9.09 -2.40 23.27
CA ASN A 184 9.75 -3.26 22.30
C ASN A 184 9.44 -4.75 22.57
N ALA A 185 9.53 -5.20 23.83
CA ALA A 185 9.18 -6.56 24.22
C ALA A 185 7.71 -6.90 23.90
N VAL A 186 6.77 -5.99 24.18
CA VAL A 186 5.35 -6.18 23.83
C VAL A 186 5.16 -6.26 22.30
N SER A 187 5.93 -5.51 21.52
CA SER A 187 5.89 -5.61 20.05
C SER A 187 6.34 -7.00 19.55
N LEU A 188 7.41 -7.55 20.13
CA LEU A 188 7.89 -8.89 19.81
C LEU A 188 6.90 -9.96 20.26
N PHE A 189 6.28 -9.76 21.42
CA PHE A 189 5.24 -10.64 21.94
C PHE A 189 4.06 -10.76 20.98
N CYS A 190 3.68 -9.67 20.31
CA CYS A 190 2.55 -9.67 19.39
C CYS A 190 2.82 -10.46 18.09
N LEU A 191 4.07 -10.68 17.68
CA LEU A 191 4.45 -11.31 16.39
C LEU A 191 3.64 -12.58 16.03
N PRO A 192 3.61 -13.62 16.88
CA PRO A 192 2.82 -14.84 16.60
C PRO A 192 1.30 -14.64 16.64
N LEU A 193 0.83 -13.49 17.13
CA LEU A 193 -0.57 -13.21 17.47
C LEU A 193 -1.23 -12.18 16.56
N ILE A 194 -0.48 -11.56 15.65
CA ILE A 194 -0.95 -10.44 14.82
C ILE A 194 -2.30 -10.71 14.17
N THR A 195 -2.56 -11.94 13.70
CA THR A 195 -3.80 -12.29 12.99
C THR A 195 -5.00 -12.58 13.91
N LEU A 196 -4.84 -12.53 15.24
CA LEU A 196 -5.94 -12.75 16.17
C LEU A 196 -6.75 -11.46 16.32
N PRO A 197 -8.08 -11.49 16.12
CA PRO A 197 -8.93 -10.30 16.16
C PRO A 197 -8.91 -9.62 17.54
N ASP A 198 -8.83 -10.39 18.61
CA ASP A 198 -8.82 -9.89 19.99
C ASP A 198 -7.59 -9.03 20.31
N ILE A 199 -6.52 -9.17 19.52
CA ILE A 199 -5.25 -8.45 19.70
C ILE A 199 -5.23 -7.14 18.91
N THR A 200 -6.15 -6.92 17.95
CA THR A 200 -6.20 -5.71 17.12
C THR A 200 -6.13 -4.40 17.92
N PRO A 201 -6.87 -4.21 19.04
CA PRO A 201 -6.77 -2.98 19.85
C PRO A 201 -5.36 -2.73 20.41
N LEU A 202 -4.62 -3.79 20.74
CA LEU A 202 -3.24 -3.72 21.19
C LEU A 202 -2.29 -3.36 20.03
N LEU A 203 -2.49 -3.96 18.85
CA LEU A 203 -1.70 -3.63 17.65
C LEU A 203 -1.81 -2.14 17.31
N GLU A 204 -3.04 -1.61 17.26
CA GLU A 204 -3.27 -0.19 17.00
C GLU A 204 -2.65 0.70 18.08
N THR A 205 -2.80 0.32 19.35
CA THR A 205 -2.22 1.09 20.45
C THR A 205 -0.69 1.12 20.38
N LEU A 206 -0.05 0.02 20.00
CA LEU A 206 1.40 -0.03 19.77
C LEU A 206 1.80 0.86 18.58
N LEU A 207 1.10 0.75 17.46
CA LEU A 207 1.36 1.56 16.26
C LEU A 207 1.20 3.05 16.55
N LEU A 208 0.25 3.45 17.40
CA LEU A 208 0.05 4.84 17.80
C LEU A 208 0.97 5.30 18.94
N TYR A 209 1.74 4.40 19.55
CA TYR A 209 2.67 4.74 20.63
C TYR A 209 4.01 5.23 20.09
N HIS A 210 4.30 6.52 20.31
CA HIS A 210 5.52 7.19 19.81
C HIS A 210 6.61 7.34 20.90
N GLY A 211 6.29 7.06 22.17
CA GLY A 211 7.20 7.25 23.30
C GLY A 211 7.74 8.68 23.43
N GLY A 212 8.86 8.84 24.16
CA GLY A 212 9.51 10.14 24.39
C GLY A 212 10.85 10.32 23.68
N SER A 213 11.30 9.33 22.90
CA SER A 213 12.61 9.33 22.22
C SER A 213 12.47 9.44 20.70
N SER A 214 13.47 10.02 20.04
CA SER A 214 13.51 10.11 18.57
C SER A 214 13.81 8.79 17.84
N LYS A 215 14.20 7.74 18.57
CA LYS A 215 14.46 6.41 18.00
C LYS A 215 13.19 5.57 17.99
N GLU A 216 13.05 4.77 16.94
CA GLU A 216 11.99 3.78 16.83
C GLU A 216 12.08 2.76 17.98
N ILE A 217 10.94 2.54 18.64
CA ILE A 217 10.80 1.74 19.85
C ILE A 217 10.28 0.34 19.51
N LEU A 218 9.41 0.22 18.51
CA LEU A 218 8.87 -1.06 18.07
C LEU A 218 9.91 -1.84 17.29
N SER A 219 9.82 -3.16 17.34
CA SER A 219 10.68 -4.01 16.52
C SER A 219 10.32 -3.88 15.03
N SER A 220 11.33 -3.82 14.17
CA SER A 220 11.13 -3.79 12.70
C SER A 220 10.41 -5.06 12.21
N GLN A 221 10.70 -6.22 12.83
CA GLN A 221 9.99 -7.48 12.55
C GLN A 221 8.48 -7.36 12.80
N PHE A 222 8.07 -6.70 13.88
CA PHE A 222 6.66 -6.46 14.18
C PHE A 222 6.01 -5.56 13.12
N LEU A 223 6.64 -4.43 12.79
CA LEU A 223 6.12 -3.49 11.79
C LEU A 223 5.97 -4.14 10.41
N GLY A 224 6.97 -4.93 9.99
CA GLY A 224 6.90 -5.72 8.76
C GLY A 224 5.77 -6.76 8.79
N ALA A 225 5.68 -7.56 9.86
CA ALA A 225 4.67 -8.61 9.98
C ALA A 225 3.23 -8.05 10.06
N VAL A 226 3.03 -6.91 10.72
CA VAL A 226 1.73 -6.21 10.75
C VAL A 226 1.36 -5.71 9.36
N ASN A 227 2.30 -5.10 8.64
CA ASN A 227 2.07 -4.65 7.26
C ASN A 227 1.71 -5.82 6.35
N ASP A 228 2.43 -6.93 6.42
CA ASP A 228 2.14 -8.13 5.64
C ASP A 228 0.77 -8.72 5.94
N ALA A 229 0.39 -8.79 7.21
CA ALA A 229 -0.93 -9.26 7.61
C ALA A 229 -2.04 -8.33 7.11
N PHE A 230 -1.80 -7.01 7.13
CA PHE A 230 -2.71 -5.99 6.63
C PHE A 230 -2.88 -6.08 5.11
N LEU A 231 -1.78 -6.13 4.34
CA LEU A 231 -1.81 -6.25 2.87
C LEU A 231 -2.52 -7.55 2.43
N LYS A 232 -2.29 -8.65 3.15
CA LYS A 232 -2.98 -9.94 2.93
C LYS A 232 -4.42 -9.98 3.45
N LYS A 233 -4.97 -8.84 3.91
CA LYS A 233 -6.32 -8.67 4.47
C LYS A 233 -6.65 -9.64 5.62
N LYS A 234 -5.64 -10.09 6.37
CA LYS A 234 -5.79 -10.95 7.55
C LYS A 234 -6.18 -10.17 8.80
N ILE A 235 -5.94 -8.86 8.81
CA ILE A 235 -6.28 -7.94 9.87
C ILE A 235 -6.91 -6.68 9.27
N SER A 236 -7.74 -5.98 10.06
CA SER A 236 -8.24 -4.65 9.75
C SER A 236 -7.64 -3.64 10.70
N LEU A 237 -7.10 -2.55 10.17
CA LEU A 237 -6.52 -1.45 10.94
C LEU A 237 -7.24 -0.15 10.60
N SER A 238 -7.32 0.76 11.56
CA SER A 238 -7.76 2.14 11.35
C SER A 238 -6.76 2.94 10.51
N GLU A 239 -7.25 3.98 9.85
CA GLU A 239 -6.45 4.87 8.99
C GLU A 239 -5.25 5.49 9.74
N SER A 240 -5.44 5.89 11.00
CA SER A 240 -4.38 6.45 11.84
C SER A 240 -3.30 5.43 12.17
N ALA A 241 -3.66 4.16 12.39
CA ALA A 241 -2.72 3.08 12.63
C ALA A 241 -1.88 2.77 11.38
N VAL A 242 -2.51 2.71 10.20
CA VAL A 242 -1.82 2.52 8.91
C VAL A 242 -0.89 3.68 8.61
N LEU A 243 -1.36 4.93 8.80
CA LEU A 243 -0.55 6.13 8.65
C LEU A 243 0.69 6.08 9.55
N SER A 244 0.51 5.75 10.84
CA SER A 244 1.63 5.69 11.77
C SER A 244 2.62 4.57 11.42
N LEU A 245 2.14 3.39 11.01
CA LEU A 245 2.97 2.29 10.54
C LEU A 245 3.89 2.74 9.40
N TRP A 246 3.36 3.40 8.38
CA TRP A 246 4.12 3.82 7.21
C TRP A 246 5.03 5.03 7.45
N LEU A 247 4.68 5.92 8.39
CA LEU A 247 5.59 6.99 8.82
C LEU A 247 6.82 6.46 9.58
N ARG A 248 6.68 5.30 10.23
CA ARG A 248 7.69 4.72 11.12
C ARG A 248 8.55 3.65 10.44
N HIS A 249 8.00 2.98 9.43
CA HIS A 249 8.67 1.88 8.75
C HIS A 249 8.61 2.02 7.22
N LEU A 250 9.66 2.62 6.66
CA LEU A 250 9.79 2.83 5.22
C LEU A 250 9.61 1.53 4.39
N PRO A 251 10.22 0.38 4.76
CA PRO A 251 10.02 -0.85 4.00
C PRO A 251 8.56 -1.31 3.93
N SER A 252 7.75 -1.01 4.94
CA SER A 252 6.31 -1.32 4.91
C SER A 252 5.58 -0.45 3.89
N LEU A 253 5.91 0.85 3.79
CA LEU A 253 5.32 1.75 2.80
C LEU A 253 5.74 1.38 1.37
N GLU A 254 7.02 1.07 1.17
CA GLU A 254 7.54 0.61 -0.12
C GLU A 254 6.82 -0.68 -0.55
N ASN A 255 6.73 -1.67 0.34
CA ASN A 255 6.03 -2.92 0.09
C ASN A 255 4.54 -2.70 -0.22
N ALA A 256 3.86 -1.83 0.53
CA ALA A 256 2.45 -1.49 0.27
C ALA A 256 2.25 -0.84 -1.12
N THR A 257 3.13 0.08 -1.50
CA THR A 257 3.06 0.77 -2.80
C THR A 257 3.33 -0.20 -3.95
N LEU A 258 4.36 -1.04 -3.82
CA LEU A 258 4.68 -2.06 -4.82
C LEU A 258 3.60 -3.14 -4.92
N HIS A 259 2.99 -3.54 -3.80
CA HIS A 259 1.88 -4.50 -3.79
C HIS A 259 0.68 -3.99 -4.58
N VAL A 260 0.35 -2.69 -4.43
CA VAL A 260 -0.72 -2.06 -5.22
C VAL A 260 -0.38 -2.00 -6.71
N LEU A 261 0.86 -1.66 -7.07
CA LEU A 261 1.32 -1.68 -8.46
C LEU A 261 1.22 -3.10 -9.06
N ASP A 262 1.73 -4.11 -8.36
CA ASP A 262 1.70 -5.50 -8.80
C ASP A 262 0.27 -6.00 -8.98
N GLN A 263 -0.62 -5.69 -8.04
CA GLN A 263 -2.04 -6.02 -8.13
C GLN A 263 -2.69 -5.35 -9.33
N LEU A 264 -2.44 -4.05 -9.58
CA LEU A 264 -3.06 -3.29 -10.66
C LEU A 264 -2.53 -3.67 -12.05
N VAL A 265 -1.25 -4.00 -12.17
CA VAL A 265 -0.65 -4.47 -13.44
C VAL A 265 -1.12 -5.89 -13.76
N SER A 266 -1.36 -6.70 -12.73
CA SER A 266 -1.89 -8.06 -12.90
C SER A 266 -3.38 -8.09 -13.28
N ILE A 267 -4.14 -7.05 -12.90
CA ILE A 267 -5.54 -6.91 -13.29
C ILE A 267 -5.62 -6.42 -14.73
N GLN A 268 -6.37 -7.12 -15.58
CA GLN A 268 -6.75 -6.59 -16.88
C GLN A 268 -7.62 -5.35 -16.65
N MET A 269 -7.11 -4.16 -16.95
CA MET A 269 -7.86 -2.92 -16.75
C MET A 269 -9.12 -2.91 -17.62
N ASN A 270 -10.26 -3.14 -16.97
CA ASN A 270 -11.58 -3.17 -17.60
C ASN A 270 -12.37 -1.89 -17.32
N SER A 271 -12.11 -1.23 -16.18
CA SER A 271 -12.73 0.03 -15.78
C SER A 271 -11.78 0.84 -14.89
N LEU A 272 -11.88 2.18 -14.92
CA LEU A 272 -11.12 3.00 -13.96
C LEU A 272 -11.71 2.95 -12.56
N GLU A 273 -12.99 2.60 -12.42
CA GLU A 273 -13.66 2.43 -11.13
C GLU A 273 -13.06 1.27 -10.34
N GLU A 274 -12.74 0.15 -11.01
CA GLU A 274 -12.03 -0.99 -10.41
C GLU A 274 -10.62 -0.59 -9.95
N VAL A 275 -9.85 0.08 -10.82
CA VAL A 275 -8.52 0.62 -10.47
C VAL A 275 -8.62 1.57 -9.28
N ALA A 276 -9.59 2.47 -9.28
CA ALA A 276 -9.82 3.41 -8.19
C ALA A 276 -10.23 2.70 -6.89
N SER A 277 -11.03 1.64 -6.96
CA SER A 277 -11.41 0.84 -5.78
C SER A 277 -10.20 0.16 -5.14
N VAL A 278 -9.34 -0.50 -5.92
CA VAL A 278 -8.11 -1.13 -5.43
C VAL A 278 -7.18 -0.09 -4.78
N ILE A 279 -7.00 1.07 -5.40
CA ILE A 279 -6.18 2.15 -4.84
C ILE A 279 -6.81 2.71 -3.56
N LYS A 280 -8.13 2.89 -3.48
CA LYS A 280 -8.81 3.35 -2.26
C LYS A 280 -8.70 2.34 -1.12
N ASP A 281 -8.89 1.05 -1.43
CA ASP A 281 -8.85 -0.05 -0.46
C ASP A 281 -7.43 -0.30 0.09
N SER A 282 -6.41 0.28 -0.56
CA SER A 282 -5.04 0.27 -0.08
C SER A 282 -4.75 1.27 1.04
N PHE A 283 -5.59 2.30 1.23
CA PHE A 283 -5.33 3.47 2.09
C PHE A 283 -4.18 4.40 1.65
N LEU A 284 -3.50 4.14 0.52
CA LEU A 284 -2.40 4.99 0.05
C LEU A 284 -2.83 6.45 -0.22
N PRO A 285 -3.97 6.75 -0.90
CA PRO A 285 -4.38 8.14 -1.12
C PRO A 285 -4.63 8.91 0.17
N GLN A 286 -5.20 8.24 1.18
CA GLN A 286 -5.48 8.80 2.50
C GLN A 286 -4.17 9.08 3.24
N ALA A 287 -3.28 8.09 3.34
CA ALA A 287 -2.01 8.27 4.03
C ALA A 287 -1.08 9.28 3.33
N ALA A 288 -1.17 9.37 1.99
CA ALA A 288 -0.45 10.36 1.19
C ALA A 288 -0.90 11.81 1.45
N SER A 289 -1.97 12.05 2.22
CA SER A 289 -2.23 13.39 2.72
C SER A 289 -1.10 13.91 3.63
N HIS A 290 -0.28 13.02 4.20
CA HIS A 290 0.97 13.38 4.82
C HIS A 290 2.12 13.51 3.78
N PRO A 291 2.80 14.67 3.65
CA PRO A 291 3.78 14.91 2.59
C PRO A 291 4.95 13.92 2.54
N ALA A 292 5.39 13.39 3.69
CA ALA A 292 6.46 12.39 3.73
C ALA A 292 6.07 11.09 3.01
N ILE A 293 4.83 10.63 3.20
CA ILE A 293 4.32 9.42 2.53
C ILE A 293 4.11 9.70 1.06
N PHE A 294 3.46 10.82 0.72
CA PHE A 294 3.26 11.23 -0.66
C PHE A 294 4.57 11.18 -1.44
N ARG A 295 5.64 11.78 -0.92
CA ARG A 295 6.93 11.84 -1.62
C ARG A 295 7.53 10.47 -1.90
N ILE A 296 7.42 9.51 -0.98
CA ILE A 296 7.91 8.15 -1.20
C ILE A 296 7.07 7.42 -2.25
N VAL A 297 5.74 7.48 -2.13
CA VAL A 297 4.83 6.87 -3.11
C VAL A 297 5.06 7.46 -4.51
N ASN A 298 5.20 8.78 -4.58
CA ASN A 298 5.45 9.51 -5.82
C ASN A 298 6.82 9.15 -6.42
N GLU A 299 7.85 8.93 -5.59
CA GLU A 299 9.16 8.47 -6.07
C GLU A 299 9.11 7.05 -6.66
N ILE A 300 8.37 6.14 -6.02
CA ILE A 300 8.18 4.77 -6.54
C ILE A 300 7.45 4.80 -7.88
N PHE A 301 6.40 5.63 -8.00
CA PHE A 301 5.69 5.82 -9.27
C PHE A 301 6.55 6.47 -10.35
N LYS A 302 7.39 7.44 -9.99
CA LYS A 302 8.35 8.05 -10.92
C LYS A 302 9.34 7.01 -11.46
N ASN A 303 9.83 6.13 -10.60
CA ASN A 303 10.71 5.04 -11.01
C ASN A 303 9.98 4.02 -11.89
N ALA A 304 8.74 3.64 -11.56
CA ALA A 304 7.92 2.77 -12.41
C ALA A 304 7.65 3.40 -13.79
N LEU A 305 7.42 4.70 -13.84
CA LEU A 305 7.24 5.44 -15.09
C LEU A 305 8.51 5.39 -15.95
N LEU A 306 9.68 5.64 -15.34
CA LEU A 306 10.97 5.64 -16.02
C LEU A 306 11.33 4.25 -16.55
N GLU A 307 11.18 3.21 -15.73
CA GLU A 307 11.51 1.82 -16.09
C GLU A 307 10.61 1.25 -17.20
N THR A 308 9.38 1.76 -17.32
CA THR A 308 8.42 1.32 -18.34
C THR A 308 8.34 2.25 -19.55
N ASP A 309 9.16 3.31 -19.60
CA ASP A 309 9.12 4.35 -20.65
C ASP A 309 7.70 4.89 -20.91
N GLY A 310 6.89 4.99 -19.85
CA GLY A 310 5.54 5.57 -19.95
C GLY A 310 4.45 4.65 -20.50
N THR A 311 4.50 3.34 -20.23
CA THR A 311 3.40 2.42 -20.60
C THR A 311 2.01 2.96 -20.20
N PRO A 312 0.96 2.74 -21.03
CA PRO A 312 -0.39 3.22 -20.75
C PRO A 312 -0.94 2.77 -19.40
N GLU A 313 -0.62 1.56 -18.96
CA GLU A 313 -1.03 0.98 -17.69
C GLU A 313 -0.46 1.77 -16.51
N VAL A 314 0.86 1.97 -16.48
CA VAL A 314 1.53 2.74 -15.42
C VAL A 314 1.06 4.19 -15.40
N MET A 315 0.96 4.83 -16.56
CA MET A 315 0.40 6.18 -16.69
C MET A 315 -1.01 6.28 -16.09
N THR A 316 -1.86 5.30 -16.37
CA THR A 316 -3.24 5.25 -15.86
C THR A 316 -3.26 5.08 -14.34
N ILE A 317 -2.43 4.19 -13.78
CA ILE A 317 -2.34 4.00 -12.31
C ILE A 317 -1.93 5.31 -11.62
N ILE A 318 -0.90 5.98 -12.14
CA ILE A 318 -0.38 7.24 -11.59
C ILE A 318 -1.46 8.33 -11.63
N GLN A 319 -2.20 8.43 -12.73
CA GLN A 319 -3.29 9.39 -12.90
C GLN A 319 -4.43 9.13 -11.91
N VAL A 320 -4.90 7.88 -11.80
CA VAL A 320 -6.00 7.53 -10.88
C VAL A 320 -5.57 7.77 -9.43
N PHE A 321 -4.36 7.36 -9.05
CA PHE A 321 -3.83 7.67 -7.72
C PHE A 321 -3.81 9.17 -7.46
N THR A 322 -3.28 9.96 -8.39
CA THR A 322 -3.18 11.42 -8.24
C THR A 322 -4.57 12.05 -8.09
N GLN A 323 -5.55 11.63 -8.91
CA GLN A 323 -6.93 12.09 -8.79
C GLN A 323 -7.52 11.80 -7.42
N LEU A 324 -7.32 10.59 -6.89
CA LEU A 324 -7.80 10.20 -5.57
C LEU A 324 -7.12 10.97 -4.45
N PHE A 325 -5.80 11.15 -4.53
CA PHE A 325 -5.03 11.97 -3.60
C PHE A 325 -5.54 13.42 -3.59
N VAL A 326 -5.76 14.03 -4.76
CA VAL A 326 -6.29 15.40 -4.84
C VAL A 326 -7.68 15.50 -4.24
N GLN A 327 -8.54 14.49 -4.45
CA GLN A 327 -9.87 14.43 -3.81
C GLN A 327 -9.76 14.39 -2.28
N VAL A 328 -8.87 13.56 -1.72
CA VAL A 328 -8.61 13.51 -0.28
C VAL A 328 -8.11 14.85 0.23
N LEU A 329 -7.07 15.42 -0.39
CA LEU A 329 -6.47 16.69 0.01
C LEU A 329 -7.48 17.85 0.01
N GLN A 330 -8.45 17.84 -0.90
CA GLN A 330 -9.51 18.84 -0.94
C GLN A 330 -10.55 18.65 0.16
N ASN A 331 -10.95 17.41 0.42
CA ASN A 331 -11.94 17.03 1.43
C ASN A 331 -11.43 17.16 2.87
N GLU A 332 -10.12 17.17 3.10
CA GLU A 332 -9.55 17.37 4.44
C GLU A 332 -9.95 18.71 5.08
N ASN A 333 -10.25 18.66 6.38
CA ASN A 333 -10.61 19.82 7.18
C ASN A 333 -9.51 20.90 7.14
N LYS A 334 -9.91 22.16 6.91
CA LYS A 334 -9.02 23.31 6.65
C LYS A 334 -7.99 23.61 7.76
N GLN A 335 -8.07 23.00 8.94
CA GLN A 335 -7.21 23.31 10.09
C GLN A 335 -5.80 22.71 10.03
N HIS A 336 -5.54 21.68 9.22
CA HIS A 336 -4.24 20.96 9.21
C HIS A 336 -3.65 20.71 7.81
N LYS A 337 -3.90 21.59 6.83
CA LYS A 337 -3.38 21.39 5.46
C LYS A 337 -1.91 21.81 5.36
N PHE A 338 -1.07 20.90 4.88
CA PHE A 338 0.30 21.21 4.50
C PHE A 338 0.33 22.09 3.23
N PRO A 339 1.34 22.97 3.08
CA PRO A 339 1.48 23.75 1.85
C PRO A 339 1.78 22.83 0.65
N LEU A 340 1.32 23.20 -0.55
CA LEU A 340 1.57 22.42 -1.78
C LEU A 340 3.05 22.14 -2.04
N LYS A 341 3.93 23.07 -1.65
CA LYS A 341 5.39 22.92 -1.71
C LYS A 341 5.92 21.73 -0.88
N ALA A 342 5.19 21.27 0.14
CA ALA A 342 5.58 20.09 0.91
C ALA A 342 5.42 18.79 0.10
N TYR A 343 4.40 18.72 -0.77
CA TYR A 343 4.15 17.57 -1.64
C TYR A 343 5.03 17.62 -2.89
N PHE A 344 5.17 18.81 -3.49
CA PHE A 344 5.95 19.03 -4.72
C PHE A 344 7.13 19.99 -4.49
N PRO A 345 8.17 19.60 -3.72
CA PRO A 345 9.23 20.52 -3.31
C PRO A 345 10.15 20.98 -4.46
N HIS A 346 10.36 20.12 -5.45
CA HIS A 346 11.29 20.35 -6.56
C HIS A 346 10.62 20.95 -7.81
N HIS A 347 9.29 21.13 -7.79
CA HIS A 347 8.53 21.54 -8.96
C HIS A 347 8.29 23.05 -9.00
N TYR A 348 8.17 23.59 -10.22
CA TYR A 348 7.75 24.96 -10.45
C TYR A 348 6.30 25.17 -9.96
N GLN A 349 6.15 25.88 -8.84
CA GLN A 349 4.87 25.96 -8.12
C GLN A 349 3.69 26.50 -8.96
N PRO A 350 3.86 27.51 -9.84
CA PRO A 350 2.75 27.96 -10.69
C PRO A 350 2.22 26.87 -11.64
N LEU A 351 3.10 26.00 -12.14
CA LEU A 351 2.68 24.85 -12.96
C LEU A 351 1.90 23.84 -12.12
N VAL A 352 2.37 23.51 -10.91
CA VAL A 352 1.65 22.61 -9.99
C VAL A 352 0.25 23.14 -9.68
N VAL A 353 0.12 24.43 -9.37
CA VAL A 353 -1.17 25.08 -9.11
C VAL A 353 -2.09 25.03 -10.32
N ALA A 354 -1.56 25.23 -11.52
CA ALA A 354 -2.35 25.14 -12.74
C ALA A 354 -2.86 23.71 -12.99
N LEU A 355 -2.00 22.70 -12.82
CA LEU A 355 -2.34 21.29 -13.04
C LEU A 355 -3.31 20.73 -11.98
N LEU A 356 -3.20 21.17 -10.72
CA LEU A 356 -4.10 20.76 -9.63
C LEU A 356 -5.56 21.19 -9.81
N ARG A 357 -5.82 22.17 -10.68
CA ARG A 357 -7.17 22.62 -10.99
C ARG A 357 -7.94 21.45 -11.63
N ARG A 358 -9.14 21.13 -11.14
CA ARG A 358 -9.93 20.07 -11.75
C ARG A 358 -10.65 20.57 -13.00
N PRO A 359 -10.67 19.81 -14.09
CA PRO A 359 -11.38 20.22 -15.31
C PRO A 359 -12.86 20.54 -15.09
N PHE A 360 -13.55 19.72 -14.31
CA PHE A 360 -14.99 19.84 -13.99
C PHE A 360 -15.33 21.10 -13.19
N GLU A 361 -14.39 21.68 -12.45
CA GLU A 361 -14.59 22.91 -11.69
C GLU A 361 -14.56 24.16 -12.59
N SER A 362 -14.22 24.00 -13.87
CA SER A 362 -14.04 25.10 -14.82
C SER A 362 -14.96 24.93 -16.02
N PRO A 363 -15.63 26.00 -16.50
CA PRO A 363 -16.41 25.92 -17.73
C PRO A 363 -15.55 25.47 -18.91
N ALA A 364 -16.11 24.59 -19.77
CA ALA A 364 -15.39 24.03 -20.92
C ALA A 364 -14.81 25.09 -21.87
N THR A 365 -15.46 26.26 -21.96
CA THR A 365 -15.01 27.41 -22.74
C THR A 365 -13.66 27.97 -22.30
N CYS A 366 -13.23 27.70 -21.06
CA CYS A 366 -11.95 28.15 -20.52
C CYS A 366 -10.82 27.12 -20.66
N TRP A 367 -11.12 25.87 -21.02
CA TRP A 367 -10.12 24.79 -21.05
C TRP A 367 -9.01 25.06 -22.07
N SER A 368 -9.34 25.55 -23.27
CA SER A 368 -8.35 25.88 -24.30
C SER A 368 -7.29 26.85 -23.81
N ARG A 369 -7.72 28.01 -23.26
CA ARG A 369 -6.82 29.03 -22.71
C ARG A 369 -5.98 28.49 -21.55
N HIS A 370 -6.57 27.65 -20.69
CA HIS A 370 -5.86 27.06 -19.57
C HIS A 370 -4.78 26.07 -20.02
N LEU A 371 -5.10 25.22 -21.00
CA LEU A 371 -4.16 24.28 -21.58
C LEU A 371 -3.03 24.96 -22.34
N THR A 372 -3.32 26.03 -23.09
CA THR A 372 -2.26 26.85 -23.71
C THR A 372 -1.33 27.44 -22.65
N HIS A 373 -1.87 27.90 -21.52
CA HIS A 373 -1.06 28.39 -20.42
C HIS A 373 -0.18 27.30 -19.80
N ILE A 374 -0.72 26.10 -19.55
CA ILE A 374 0.05 24.93 -19.08
C ILE A 374 1.15 24.59 -20.08
N SER A 375 0.82 24.46 -21.37
CA SER A 375 1.77 24.17 -22.44
C SER A 375 2.93 25.17 -22.46
N ASN A 376 2.63 26.47 -22.40
CA ASN A 376 3.66 27.50 -22.40
C ASN A 376 4.58 27.44 -21.16
N MET A 377 4.04 27.12 -19.98
CA MET A 377 4.85 26.94 -18.77
C MET A 377 5.76 25.71 -18.89
N VAL A 378 5.24 24.57 -19.34
CA VAL A 378 6.02 23.35 -19.55
C VAL A 378 7.11 23.60 -20.60
N LYS A 379 6.76 24.24 -21.71
CA LYS A 379 7.70 24.60 -22.78
C LYS A 379 8.81 25.52 -22.29
N ALA A 380 8.48 26.54 -21.51
CA ALA A 380 9.48 27.45 -20.93
C ALA A 380 10.46 26.72 -19.99
N LEU A 381 10.01 25.71 -19.24
CA LEU A 381 10.86 24.90 -18.39
C LEU A 381 11.77 23.96 -19.20
N VAL A 382 11.21 23.30 -20.21
CA VAL A 382 11.90 22.26 -21.01
C VAL A 382 12.87 22.84 -22.04
N GLU A 383 12.56 24.02 -22.60
CA GLU A 383 13.42 24.69 -23.58
C GLU A 383 14.54 25.53 -22.96
N ASP A 384 14.64 25.56 -21.63
CA ASP A 384 15.82 26.12 -20.97
C ASP A 384 17.07 25.32 -21.37
N THR A 385 18.03 26.01 -21.98
CA THR A 385 19.29 25.46 -22.49
C THR A 385 20.11 24.66 -21.46
N ASN A 386 19.82 24.80 -20.17
CA ASN A 386 20.56 24.14 -19.09
C ASN A 386 19.74 23.05 -18.34
N ILE A 387 18.57 22.64 -18.83
CA ILE A 387 17.77 21.62 -18.14
C ILE A 387 18.53 20.29 -18.06
N SER A 388 18.66 19.73 -16.85
CA SER A 388 19.26 18.40 -16.67
C SER A 388 18.27 17.30 -17.06
N SER A 389 18.77 16.09 -17.35
CA SER A 389 17.89 14.93 -17.60
C SER A 389 17.01 14.60 -16.40
N SER A 390 17.50 14.87 -15.18
CA SER A 390 16.74 14.69 -13.94
C SER A 390 15.58 15.70 -13.86
N ASP A 391 15.82 16.97 -14.16
CA ASP A 391 14.78 18.01 -14.11
C ASP A 391 13.72 17.78 -15.20
N LEU A 392 14.14 17.29 -16.37
CA LEU A 392 13.23 16.89 -17.45
C LEU A 392 12.30 15.74 -17.01
N LEU A 393 12.84 14.75 -16.30
CA LEU A 393 12.06 13.66 -15.72
C LEU A 393 11.07 14.17 -14.68
N GLU A 394 11.45 15.11 -13.81
CA GLU A 394 10.53 15.72 -12.83
C GLU A 394 9.37 16.43 -13.52
N VAL A 395 9.63 17.20 -14.58
CA VAL A 395 8.58 17.88 -15.36
C VAL A 395 7.68 16.88 -16.08
N TRP A 396 8.26 15.84 -16.70
CA TRP A 396 7.48 14.80 -17.37
C TRP A 396 6.58 14.04 -16.40
N PHE A 397 7.15 13.61 -15.27
CA PHE A 397 6.41 12.90 -14.23
C PHE A 397 5.27 13.76 -13.66
N LEU A 398 5.50 15.06 -13.42
CA LEU A 398 4.44 15.97 -12.99
C LEU A 398 3.31 16.03 -14.03
N VAL A 399 3.63 16.15 -15.32
CA VAL A 399 2.63 16.14 -16.39
C VAL A 399 1.89 14.80 -16.44
N ALA A 400 2.58 13.69 -16.20
CA ALA A 400 1.98 12.35 -16.13
C ALA A 400 0.97 12.20 -14.99
N CYS A 401 1.26 12.73 -13.80
CA CYS A 401 0.34 12.75 -12.67
C CYS A 401 -1.00 13.43 -13.01
N PHE A 402 -0.96 14.44 -13.88
CA PHE A 402 -2.13 15.23 -14.29
C PHE A 402 -2.53 14.94 -15.74
N GLY A 403 -2.42 13.68 -16.17
CA GLY A 403 -2.74 13.17 -17.51
C GLY A 403 -4.14 13.50 -18.02
N GLU A 404 -5.11 13.76 -17.14
CA GLU A 404 -6.46 14.16 -17.52
C GLU A 404 -6.48 15.43 -18.39
N TRP A 405 -5.59 16.40 -18.10
CA TRP A 405 -5.45 17.59 -18.93
C TRP A 405 -4.96 17.28 -20.35
N LEU A 406 -4.19 16.21 -20.54
CA LEU A 406 -3.69 15.77 -21.84
C LEU A 406 -4.82 15.14 -22.66
N ASP A 407 -5.67 14.32 -22.02
CA ASP A 407 -6.86 13.78 -22.67
C ASP A 407 -7.83 14.89 -23.07
N ILE A 408 -7.91 15.98 -22.30
CA ILE A 408 -8.70 17.17 -22.67
C ILE A 408 -8.01 17.96 -23.78
N ALA A 409 -6.69 18.06 -23.80
CA ALA A 409 -5.95 18.71 -24.87
C ALA A 409 -6.21 18.05 -26.23
N ALA A 410 -6.19 16.71 -26.28
CA ALA A 410 -6.54 15.95 -27.47
C ALA A 410 -7.99 16.19 -27.93
N GLU A 411 -8.94 16.26 -26.99
CA GLU A 411 -10.34 16.60 -27.29
C GLU A 411 -10.50 18.04 -27.81
N GLN A 412 -9.84 19.01 -27.18
CA GLN A 412 -9.95 20.43 -27.53
C GLN A 412 -9.37 20.75 -28.91
N LEU A 413 -8.37 19.98 -29.38
CA LEU A 413 -7.87 20.07 -30.75
C LEU A 413 -8.96 19.83 -31.81
N LEU A 414 -9.99 19.05 -31.50
CA LEU A 414 -11.08 18.74 -32.44
C LEU A 414 -12.30 19.64 -32.25
N LYS A 415 -12.56 20.09 -31.02
CA LYS A 415 -13.81 20.80 -30.68
C LYS A 415 -13.70 22.31 -30.68
N ALA A 416 -12.53 22.87 -30.37
CA ALA A 416 -12.37 24.29 -30.12
C ALA A 416 -11.51 24.96 -31.20
N ALA A 417 -11.80 26.23 -31.49
CA ALA A 417 -10.94 27.09 -32.32
C ALA A 417 -9.69 27.49 -31.51
N VAL A 418 -8.79 26.54 -31.28
CA VAL A 418 -7.56 26.73 -30.53
C VAL A 418 -6.38 26.77 -31.50
N GLU A 419 -5.35 27.51 -31.14
CA GLU A 419 -4.05 27.40 -31.80
C GLU A 419 -3.47 26.00 -31.53
N PRO A 420 -3.35 25.14 -32.57
CA PRO A 420 -3.08 23.71 -32.37
C PRO A 420 -1.66 23.47 -31.87
N ASP A 421 -0.74 24.38 -32.17
CA ASP A 421 0.69 24.21 -31.93
C ASP A 421 1.03 24.03 -30.45
N ALA A 422 0.38 24.77 -29.55
CA ALA A 422 0.62 24.65 -28.11
C ALA A 422 0.14 23.30 -27.57
N LEU A 423 -1.04 22.85 -27.98
CA LEU A 423 -1.61 21.58 -27.51
C LEU A 423 -0.87 20.38 -28.11
N LEU A 424 -0.52 20.44 -29.41
CA LEU A 424 0.30 19.42 -30.06
C LEU A 424 1.69 19.33 -29.41
N TRP A 425 2.28 20.47 -29.03
CA TRP A 425 3.56 20.47 -28.30
C TRP A 425 3.45 19.79 -26.95
N LEU A 426 2.38 20.07 -26.20
CA LEU A 426 2.18 19.45 -24.90
C LEU A 426 1.97 17.94 -25.01
N LEU A 427 1.18 17.50 -25.99
CA LEU A 427 0.97 16.07 -26.27
C LEU A 427 2.26 15.39 -26.75
N ALA A 428 3.02 16.02 -27.64
CA ALA A 428 4.31 15.50 -28.10
C ALA A 428 5.30 15.37 -26.94
N PHE A 429 5.33 16.32 -26.00
CA PHE A 429 6.15 16.23 -24.80
C PHE A 429 5.70 15.08 -23.88
N TYR A 430 4.40 14.88 -23.71
CA TYR A 430 3.85 13.83 -22.85
C TYR A 430 4.23 12.41 -23.30
N TYR A 431 4.19 12.15 -24.62
CA TYR A 431 4.53 10.86 -25.21
C TYR A 431 6.01 10.68 -25.56
N CYS A 432 6.74 11.78 -25.82
CA CYS A 432 8.14 11.74 -26.26
C CYS A 432 9.03 12.68 -25.41
N PRO A 433 9.08 12.51 -24.08
CA PRO A 433 9.72 13.47 -23.16
C PRO A 433 11.24 13.58 -23.35
N GLN A 434 11.92 12.47 -23.67
CA GLN A 434 13.39 12.38 -23.74
C GLN A 434 13.98 12.86 -25.07
N THR A 435 13.16 13.32 -26.01
CA THR A 435 13.65 13.76 -27.32
C THR A 435 14.50 15.01 -27.21
N LYS A 436 15.71 14.97 -27.79
CA LYS A 436 16.57 16.16 -27.93
C LYS A 436 15.83 17.22 -28.77
N ASN A 437 16.20 18.50 -28.63
CA ASN A 437 15.53 19.61 -29.33
C ASN A 437 15.28 19.36 -30.84
N LEU A 438 16.23 18.76 -31.56
CA LEU A 438 16.08 18.41 -32.98
C LEU A 438 15.04 17.32 -33.24
N GLN A 439 15.01 16.27 -32.40
CA GLN A 439 14.02 15.18 -32.51
C GLN A 439 12.62 15.65 -32.10
N ARG A 440 12.52 16.60 -31.18
CA ARG A 440 11.25 17.22 -30.79
C ARG A 440 10.64 18.03 -31.93
N ILE A 441 11.46 18.75 -32.69
CA ILE A 441 11.02 19.47 -33.91
C ILE A 441 10.43 18.48 -34.92
N GLN A 442 11.08 17.32 -35.11
CA GLN A 442 10.56 16.27 -35.99
C GLN A 442 9.24 15.69 -35.48
N THR A 443 9.18 15.32 -34.19
CA THR A 443 7.94 14.81 -33.55
C THR A 443 6.79 15.80 -33.70
N MET A 444 7.09 17.10 -33.55
CA MET A 444 6.12 18.18 -33.77
C MET A 444 5.66 18.32 -35.22
N ALA A 445 6.57 18.15 -36.19
CA ALA A 445 6.22 18.19 -37.60
C ALA A 445 5.32 17.01 -37.98
N GLU A 446 5.63 15.82 -37.47
CA GLU A 446 4.82 14.61 -37.63
C GLU A 446 3.43 14.80 -37.01
N ALA A 447 3.35 15.20 -35.74
CA ALA A 447 2.09 15.45 -35.04
C ALA A 447 1.21 16.48 -35.78
N ARG A 448 1.83 17.54 -36.32
CA ARG A 448 1.14 18.55 -37.13
C ARG A 448 0.65 17.99 -38.45
N ALA A 449 1.42 17.14 -39.12
CA ALA A 449 0.99 16.48 -40.35
C ALA A 449 -0.24 15.59 -40.11
N VAL A 450 -0.21 14.77 -39.04
CA VAL A 450 -1.35 13.94 -38.63
C VAL A 450 -2.57 14.81 -38.37
N TYR A 451 -2.43 15.83 -37.51
CA TYR A 451 -3.52 16.73 -37.15
C TYR A 451 -4.12 17.43 -38.36
N ASN A 452 -3.30 18.01 -39.23
CA ASN A 452 -3.77 18.69 -40.44
C ASN A 452 -4.56 17.74 -41.35
N HIS A 453 -4.09 16.49 -41.51
CA HIS A 453 -4.81 15.49 -42.28
C HIS A 453 -6.15 15.12 -41.64
N LEU A 454 -6.18 14.90 -40.32
CA LEU A 454 -7.43 14.65 -39.58
C LEU A 454 -8.40 15.82 -39.71
N MET A 455 -7.92 17.07 -39.69
CA MET A 455 -8.76 18.25 -39.89
C MET A 455 -9.28 18.40 -41.33
N MET A 456 -8.53 17.93 -42.34
CA MET A 456 -9.07 17.82 -43.70
C MET A 456 -10.21 16.80 -43.76
N LEU A 457 -10.04 15.63 -43.13
CA LEU A 457 -11.05 14.58 -43.05
C LEU A 457 -12.25 14.98 -42.19
N PHE A 458 -12.05 15.79 -41.16
CA PHE A 458 -13.11 16.32 -40.31
C PHE A 458 -14.15 17.10 -41.12
N ASN A 459 -13.70 17.80 -42.17
CA ASN A 459 -14.55 18.59 -43.05
C ASN A 459 -15.08 17.79 -44.26
N ALA A 460 -14.71 16.51 -44.40
CA ALA A 460 -15.15 15.68 -45.52
C ALA A 460 -16.62 15.25 -45.36
N THR A 461 -17.37 15.23 -46.47
CA THR A 461 -18.79 14.85 -46.49
C THR A 461 -19.01 13.35 -46.37
N THR A 462 -18.03 12.54 -46.78
CA THR A 462 -18.03 11.08 -46.68
C THR A 462 -16.65 10.62 -46.25
N LEU A 463 -16.58 9.82 -45.19
CA LEU A 463 -15.34 9.28 -44.65
C LEU A 463 -15.35 7.76 -44.71
N SER A 464 -14.25 7.15 -45.17
CA SER A 464 -14.07 5.70 -45.18
C SER A 464 -12.89 5.27 -44.31
N VAL A 465 -12.87 3.99 -43.92
CA VAL A 465 -11.75 3.37 -43.18
C VAL A 465 -10.42 3.50 -43.93
N ARG A 466 -10.44 3.41 -45.27
CA ARG A 466 -9.23 3.52 -46.11
C ARG A 466 -8.58 4.90 -46.03
N ASP A 467 -9.39 5.95 -45.86
CA ASP A 467 -8.89 7.32 -45.75
C ASP A 467 -8.05 7.50 -44.47
N LEU A 468 -8.51 6.91 -43.34
CA LEU A 468 -7.75 6.91 -42.10
C LEU A 468 -6.56 5.94 -42.11
N GLN A 469 -6.66 4.81 -42.82
CA GLN A 469 -5.53 3.89 -42.98
C GLN A 469 -4.37 4.53 -43.74
N ALA A 470 -4.66 5.37 -44.73
CA ALA A 470 -3.62 6.13 -45.43
C ALA A 470 -2.83 7.03 -44.48
N VAL A 471 -3.48 7.61 -43.46
CA VAL A 471 -2.81 8.38 -42.40
C VAL A 471 -1.87 7.50 -41.61
N VAL A 472 -2.36 6.38 -41.08
CA VAL A 472 -1.55 5.43 -40.29
C VAL A 472 -0.34 4.96 -41.09
N ASN A 473 -0.56 4.54 -42.35
CA ASN A 473 0.49 3.97 -43.20
C ASN A 473 1.55 5.01 -43.61
N SER A 474 1.13 6.26 -43.88
CA SER A 474 2.06 7.34 -44.24
C SER A 474 3.05 7.71 -43.13
N ILE A 475 2.76 7.31 -41.89
CA ILE A 475 3.56 7.62 -40.69
C ILE A 475 4.39 6.41 -40.25
N THR A 476 3.97 5.18 -40.56
CA THR A 476 4.68 3.94 -40.19
C THR A 476 5.89 3.62 -41.07
N ASP A 477 6.02 4.26 -42.24
CA ASP A 477 7.14 4.01 -43.18
C ASP A 477 8.49 4.60 -42.71
N THR A 478 8.53 5.37 -41.63
CA THR A 478 9.76 5.84 -41.00
C THR A 478 10.12 4.94 -39.81
N GLU A 479 11.23 4.18 -39.92
CA GLU A 479 11.71 3.14 -38.99
C GLU A 479 11.96 3.58 -37.51
N GLN A 480 11.60 4.81 -37.11
CA GLN A 480 11.80 5.35 -35.77
C GLN A 480 10.62 6.24 -35.33
N CYS A 481 9.40 5.71 -35.30
CA CYS A 481 8.22 6.51 -34.97
C CYS A 481 7.93 6.50 -33.46
N TYR A 482 8.60 7.38 -32.71
CA TYR A 482 8.27 7.67 -31.29
C TYR A 482 6.86 8.28 -31.13
N SER A 483 6.25 8.74 -32.23
CA SER A 483 4.94 9.41 -32.26
C SER A 483 3.75 8.45 -32.44
N GLN A 484 3.94 7.13 -32.35
CA GLN A 484 2.85 6.16 -32.52
C GLN A 484 1.75 6.31 -31.47
N HIS A 485 2.11 6.46 -30.20
CA HIS A 485 1.14 6.61 -29.11
C HIS A 485 0.35 7.93 -29.23
N LEU A 486 1.05 9.01 -29.56
CA LEU A 486 0.43 10.29 -29.89
C LEU A 486 -0.56 10.17 -31.05
N THR A 487 -0.16 9.47 -32.12
CA THR A 487 -1.01 9.23 -33.29
C THR A 487 -2.24 8.41 -32.93
N THR A 488 -2.08 7.34 -32.14
CA THR A 488 -3.20 6.54 -31.62
C THR A 488 -4.16 7.42 -30.80
N HIS A 489 -3.63 8.31 -29.95
CA HIS A 489 -4.44 9.21 -29.13
C HIS A 489 -5.24 10.22 -29.99
N LEU A 490 -4.61 10.85 -30.97
CA LEU A 490 -5.27 11.77 -31.90
C LEU A 490 -6.34 11.06 -32.75
N LEU A 491 -6.03 9.86 -33.28
CA LEU A 491 -6.98 9.05 -34.04
C LEU A 491 -8.18 8.64 -33.19
N THR A 492 -7.94 8.16 -31.97
CA THR A 492 -9.00 7.74 -31.05
C THR A 492 -9.94 8.91 -30.75
N ASN A 493 -9.39 10.10 -30.44
CA ASN A 493 -10.22 11.29 -30.24
C ASN A 493 -10.97 11.69 -31.51
N PHE A 494 -10.34 11.60 -32.68
CA PHE A 494 -11.01 11.90 -33.95
C PHE A 494 -12.23 11.00 -34.19
N LEU A 495 -12.09 9.70 -33.93
CA LEU A 495 -13.19 8.74 -34.03
C LEU A 495 -14.32 9.05 -33.04
N LEU A 496 -13.97 9.46 -31.82
CA LEU A 496 -14.93 9.73 -30.74
C LEU A 496 -15.59 11.10 -30.79
N PHE A 497 -15.04 12.07 -31.52
CA PHE A 497 -15.53 13.46 -31.47
C PHE A 497 -15.83 14.08 -32.83
N SER A 498 -15.46 13.45 -33.96
CA SER A 498 -15.87 13.89 -35.30
C SER A 498 -17.11 13.13 -35.77
N SER A 499 -17.99 13.80 -36.53
CA SER A 499 -19.21 13.17 -37.06
C SER A 499 -18.90 12.02 -38.02
N GLY A 500 -17.94 12.21 -38.93
CA GLY A 500 -17.49 11.17 -39.87
C GLY A 500 -16.77 10.01 -39.17
N GLY A 501 -15.90 10.32 -38.20
CA GLY A 501 -15.17 9.31 -37.43
C GLY A 501 -16.11 8.43 -36.61
N HIS A 502 -17.16 8.99 -36.00
CA HIS A 502 -18.16 8.20 -35.24
C HIS A 502 -18.79 7.09 -36.09
N MET A 503 -19.02 7.32 -37.38
CA MET A 503 -19.68 6.34 -38.25
C MET A 503 -18.78 5.12 -38.54
N ILE A 504 -17.47 5.32 -38.59
CA ILE A 504 -16.49 4.29 -38.96
C ILE A 504 -15.67 3.77 -37.77
N ALA A 505 -15.84 4.35 -36.58
CA ALA A 505 -15.04 4.05 -35.39
C ALA A 505 -14.98 2.56 -35.07
N GLN A 506 -16.12 1.87 -35.16
CA GLN A 506 -16.21 0.46 -34.84
C GLN A 506 -15.44 -0.42 -35.84
N GLU A 507 -15.56 -0.13 -37.14
CA GLU A 507 -14.87 -0.85 -38.21
C GLU A 507 -13.36 -0.60 -38.15
N PHE A 508 -12.96 0.66 -37.96
CA PHE A 508 -11.56 1.06 -37.90
C PHE A 508 -10.84 0.52 -36.66
N ILE A 509 -11.46 0.56 -35.48
CA ILE A 509 -10.87 -0.02 -34.26
C ILE A 509 -10.71 -1.52 -34.40
N SER A 510 -11.72 -2.22 -34.95
CA SER A 510 -11.61 -3.68 -35.19
C SER A 510 -10.43 -3.98 -36.11
N HIS A 511 -10.26 -3.22 -37.20
CA HIS A 511 -9.12 -3.37 -38.10
C HIS A 511 -7.79 -3.10 -37.39
N ILE A 512 -7.66 -2.02 -36.62
CA ILE A 512 -6.41 -1.70 -35.92
C ILE A 512 -6.05 -2.79 -34.91
N THR A 513 -7.02 -3.29 -34.14
CA THR A 513 -6.76 -4.34 -33.14
C THR A 513 -6.41 -5.68 -33.73
N GLU A 514 -6.91 -6.00 -34.94
CA GLU A 514 -6.53 -7.22 -35.66
C GLU A 514 -5.13 -7.11 -36.29
N THR A 515 -4.74 -5.92 -36.75
CA THR A 515 -3.48 -5.71 -37.49
C THR A 515 -2.29 -5.24 -36.65
N THR A 516 -2.52 -4.74 -35.44
CA THR A 516 -1.47 -4.13 -34.60
C THR A 516 -1.63 -4.47 -33.12
N ASP A 517 -0.52 -4.52 -32.37
CA ASP A 517 -0.51 -4.69 -30.91
C ASP A 517 -0.94 -3.41 -30.14
N LYS A 518 -1.81 -2.58 -30.73
CA LYS A 518 -2.27 -1.30 -30.17
C LYS A 518 -3.59 -1.41 -29.40
N SER A 519 -4.12 -2.62 -29.26
CA SER A 519 -5.40 -2.87 -28.60
C SER A 519 -5.43 -2.36 -27.16
N LYS A 520 -4.33 -2.56 -26.41
CA LYS A 520 -4.20 -2.10 -25.01
C LYS A 520 -4.23 -0.59 -24.88
N GLU A 521 -3.54 0.12 -25.77
CA GLU A 521 -3.49 1.58 -25.75
C GLU A 521 -4.86 2.19 -26.09
N VAL A 522 -5.50 1.73 -27.17
CA VAL A 522 -6.84 2.20 -27.57
C VAL A 522 -7.85 1.92 -26.45
N ARG A 523 -7.77 0.73 -25.84
CA ARG A 523 -8.60 0.37 -24.69
C ARG A 523 -8.38 1.30 -23.50
N SER A 524 -7.14 1.57 -23.12
CA SER A 524 -6.80 2.50 -22.03
C SER A 524 -7.41 3.88 -22.29
N LEU A 525 -7.22 4.43 -23.49
CA LEU A 525 -7.78 5.73 -23.90
C LEU A 525 -9.31 5.77 -23.81
N LEU A 526 -9.99 4.71 -24.27
CA LEU A 526 -11.44 4.59 -24.21
C LEU A 526 -11.94 4.51 -22.76
N ILE A 527 -11.26 3.74 -21.91
CA ILE A 527 -11.58 3.62 -20.48
C ILE A 527 -11.43 4.99 -19.77
N ARG A 528 -10.32 5.71 -20.00
CA ARG A 528 -10.12 7.06 -19.44
C ARG A 528 -11.19 8.05 -19.92
N THR A 529 -11.53 7.99 -21.21
CA THR A 529 -12.56 8.85 -21.79
C THR A 529 -13.94 8.55 -21.20
N ALA A 530 -14.31 7.27 -21.05
CA ALA A 530 -15.57 6.85 -20.43
C ALA A 530 -15.69 7.39 -19.00
N TYR A 531 -14.65 7.18 -18.19
CA TYR A 531 -14.60 7.62 -16.80
C TYR A 531 -14.75 9.14 -16.67
N ARG A 532 -14.03 9.92 -17.49
CA ARG A 532 -14.15 11.38 -17.52
C ARG A 532 -15.56 11.83 -17.87
N ILE A 533 -16.15 11.29 -18.94
CA ILE A 533 -17.49 11.70 -19.37
C ILE A 533 -18.54 11.37 -18.29
N ASN A 534 -18.41 10.23 -17.61
CA ASN A 534 -19.30 9.85 -16.50
C ASN A 534 -19.23 10.85 -15.33
N GLN A 535 -18.06 11.47 -15.08
CA GLN A 535 -17.90 12.50 -14.05
C GLN A 535 -18.36 13.89 -14.49
N ASN A 536 -18.30 14.21 -15.80
CA ASN A 536 -18.65 15.53 -16.34
C ASN A 536 -20.17 15.78 -16.39
N GLY A 537 -20.99 14.74 -16.33
CA GLY A 537 -22.43 14.85 -16.56
C GLY A 537 -22.78 15.06 -18.05
N GLU A 538 -24.04 14.76 -18.37
CA GLU A 538 -24.75 14.53 -19.66
C GLU A 538 -24.44 15.34 -20.95
N GLU A 539 -23.25 15.90 -21.21
CA GLU A 539 -23.06 16.73 -22.41
C GLU A 539 -22.92 15.95 -23.74
N ASN A 540 -22.76 14.61 -23.74
CA ASN A 540 -22.57 13.87 -25.01
C ASN A 540 -23.03 12.40 -25.01
N GLN A 541 -24.33 12.14 -24.82
CA GLN A 541 -24.91 10.78 -24.79
C GLN A 541 -24.54 9.91 -26.00
N LYS A 542 -24.31 10.49 -27.19
CA LYS A 542 -23.88 9.75 -28.39
C LYS A 542 -22.46 9.19 -28.26
N THR A 543 -21.52 10.02 -27.80
CA THR A 543 -20.14 9.59 -27.57
C THR A 543 -20.07 8.56 -26.44
N VAL A 544 -20.86 8.72 -25.37
CA VAL A 544 -20.92 7.73 -24.28
C VAL A 544 -21.35 6.35 -24.79
N ARG A 545 -22.40 6.31 -25.61
CA ARG A 545 -22.87 5.04 -26.22
C ARG A 545 -21.78 4.41 -27.08
N LEU A 546 -21.14 5.19 -27.95
CA LEU A 546 -20.07 4.70 -28.82
C LEU A 546 -18.89 4.16 -28.00
N VAL A 547 -18.42 4.88 -26.98
CA VAL A 547 -17.31 4.43 -26.13
C VAL A 547 -17.65 3.10 -25.46
N ASN A 548 -18.85 2.95 -24.90
CA ASN A 548 -19.28 1.71 -24.27
C ASN A 548 -19.39 0.54 -25.26
N GLU A 549 -19.91 0.79 -26.48
CA GLU A 549 -19.97 -0.22 -27.55
C GLU A 549 -18.57 -0.68 -28.00
N LEU A 550 -17.62 0.26 -28.10
CA LEU A 550 -16.22 -0.04 -28.44
C LEU A 550 -15.54 -0.84 -27.34
N LEU A 551 -15.73 -0.48 -26.07
CA LEU A 551 -15.18 -1.20 -24.92
C LEU A 551 -15.74 -2.64 -24.83
N GLN A 552 -17.03 -2.84 -25.10
CA GLN A 552 -17.63 -4.18 -25.13
C GLN A 552 -17.00 -5.07 -26.20
N LYS A 553 -16.70 -4.53 -27.38
CA LYS A 553 -16.03 -5.30 -28.44
C LYS A 553 -14.58 -5.66 -28.10
N LEU A 554 -13.87 -4.80 -27.38
CA LEU A 554 -12.50 -5.05 -26.95
C LEU A 554 -12.39 -5.99 -25.74
N ASN A 555 -13.52 -6.40 -25.14
CA ASN A 555 -13.61 -7.35 -24.03
C ASN A 555 -13.77 -8.81 -24.48
N VAL A 556 -14.06 -9.04 -25.77
CA VAL A 556 -14.16 -10.35 -26.41
C VAL A 556 -12.82 -10.69 -27.05
#